data_AF-A0A7X5TG89-F1
#
_entry.id   AF-A0A7X5TG89-F1
#
_cell.length_a   1.000
_cell.length_b   1.000
_cell.length_c   1.000
_cell.angle_alpha   90.00
_cell.angle_beta   90.00
_cell.angle_gamma   90.00
#
_symmetry.space_group_name_H-M   'P 1'
#
loop_
_entity.id
_entity.type
_entity.pdbx_description
1 polymer ?
#
loop_
_entity_poly.entity_id
_entity_poly.type
_entity_poly.pdbx_seq_one_letter_code
_entity_poly.pdbx_strand_id
1 'polypeptide(L)'
;MTNKILADIYGRGWAFPPKFFIHDNTPEVQSGVIMAEGAENVHQSMKVLFLTDPGERIMRENYGCGLNDYLFENISDELMAGIQTRIEERILRYEPRAEITAIQVNQRTDLPDTLHVQVTYTLRGSNINQQFEGILKVNEGQIQASP
;
A
#
# COMPACT_ATOMS: atom_id res chain seq x y z
N MET A 1 22.94 -0.96 -4.04
CA MET A 1 22.55 -2.39 -4.20
C MET A 1 21.98 -2.56 -5.60
N THR A 2 22.46 -3.54 -6.37
CA THR A 2 21.98 -3.80 -7.74
C THR A 2 20.50 -4.18 -7.69
N ASN A 3 19.66 -3.57 -8.54
CA ASN A 3 18.20 -3.79 -8.57
C ASN A 3 17.83 -5.29 -8.63
N LYS A 4 18.66 -6.09 -9.30
CA LYS A 4 18.54 -7.54 -9.38
C LYS A 4 18.58 -8.27 -8.03
N ILE A 5 19.42 -7.85 -7.09
CA ILE A 5 19.50 -8.46 -5.76
C ILE A 5 18.20 -8.21 -4.98
N LEU A 6 17.64 -7.00 -5.09
CA LEU A 6 16.36 -6.70 -4.45
C LEU A 6 15.23 -7.53 -5.05
N ALA A 7 15.22 -7.71 -6.37
CA ALA A 7 14.26 -8.57 -7.06
C ALA A 7 14.36 -10.04 -6.62
N ASP A 8 15.56 -10.55 -6.35
CA ASP A 8 15.77 -11.91 -5.85
C ASP A 8 15.27 -12.08 -4.40
N ILE A 9 15.41 -11.05 -3.55
CA ILE A 9 15.00 -11.08 -2.14
C ILE A 9 13.49 -10.82 -1.96
N TYR A 10 12.97 -9.77 -2.58
CA TYR A 10 11.58 -9.31 -2.39
C TYR A 10 10.64 -9.75 -3.52
N GLY A 11 11.17 -10.48 -4.50
CA GLY A 11 10.41 -11.11 -5.57
C GLY A 11 10.02 -10.15 -6.69
N ARG A 12 9.24 -10.72 -7.62
CA ARG A 12 8.67 -10.03 -8.77
C ARG A 12 7.19 -10.35 -8.87
N GLY A 13 6.36 -9.34 -9.07
CA GLY A 13 4.91 -9.44 -9.16
C GLY A 13 4.38 -8.61 -10.33
N TRP A 14 3.12 -8.81 -10.68
CA TRP A 14 2.47 -7.94 -11.66
C TRP A 14 2.37 -6.53 -11.08
N ALA A 15 2.65 -5.51 -11.89
CA ALA A 15 2.51 -4.15 -11.44
C ALA A 15 1.04 -3.80 -11.19
N PHE A 16 0.77 -2.92 -10.22
CA PHE A 16 -0.53 -2.34 -9.95
C PHE A 16 -0.53 -0.82 -10.26
N PRO A 17 -1.40 -0.34 -11.16
CA PRO A 17 -2.43 -1.08 -11.89
C PRO A 17 -1.84 -2.04 -12.96
N PRO A 18 -2.50 -3.18 -13.25
CA PRO A 18 -2.03 -4.12 -14.28
C PRO A 18 -1.97 -3.46 -15.67
N LYS A 19 -0.81 -3.56 -16.31
CA LYS A 19 -0.57 -3.03 -17.65
C LYS A 19 0.03 -4.11 -18.54
N PHE A 20 -0.54 -4.28 -19.72
CA PHE A 20 -0.06 -5.20 -20.74
C PHE A 20 0.50 -4.41 -21.92
N PHE A 21 1.52 -4.95 -22.56
CA PHE A 21 2.07 -4.38 -23.79
C PHE A 21 2.14 -5.45 -24.86
N ILE A 22 1.77 -5.06 -26.06
CA ILE A 22 1.81 -5.90 -27.25
C ILE A 22 2.80 -5.24 -28.21
N HIS A 23 3.77 -5.99 -28.70
CA HIS A 23 4.69 -5.52 -29.74
C HIS A 23 4.26 -6.07 -31.09
N ASP A 24 4.04 -5.17 -32.06
CA ASP A 24 3.76 -5.53 -33.44
C ASP A 24 5.08 -5.76 -34.21
N ASN A 25 5.30 -6.99 -34.65
CA ASN A 25 6.24 -7.38 -35.73
C ASN A 25 7.75 -7.12 -35.55
N THR A 26 8.30 -7.09 -34.33
CA THR A 26 9.75 -7.24 -34.10
C THR A 26 10.07 -8.52 -33.32
N PRO A 27 10.85 -9.47 -33.88
CA PRO A 27 11.07 -10.79 -33.27
C PRO A 27 11.94 -10.82 -32.00
N GLU A 28 12.42 -9.66 -31.52
CA GLU A 28 13.40 -9.57 -30.43
C GLU A 28 12.79 -9.31 -29.05
N VAL A 29 11.54 -8.79 -28.97
CA VAL A 29 10.87 -8.45 -27.70
C VAL A 29 9.48 -9.08 -27.65
N GLN A 30 9.28 -9.97 -26.68
CA GLN A 30 7.99 -10.65 -26.49
C GLN A 30 6.95 -9.71 -25.84
N SER A 31 5.70 -9.76 -26.32
CA SER A 31 4.54 -9.17 -25.64
C SER A 31 4.42 -9.70 -24.21
N GLY A 32 3.97 -8.87 -23.28
CA GLY A 32 3.98 -9.24 -21.87
C GLY A 32 3.20 -8.30 -20.95
N VAL A 33 3.50 -8.44 -19.66
CA VAL A 33 2.92 -7.67 -18.56
C VAL A 33 4.02 -6.86 -17.88
N ILE A 34 3.69 -5.63 -17.46
CA ILE A 34 4.60 -4.81 -16.67
C ILE A 34 4.73 -5.43 -15.27
N MET A 35 5.96 -5.66 -14.84
CA MET A 35 6.29 -6.27 -13.55
C MET A 35 6.78 -5.21 -12.57
N ALA A 36 6.40 -5.35 -11.31
CA ALA A 36 7.02 -4.69 -10.16
C ALA A 36 8.06 -5.63 -9.55
N GLU A 37 9.24 -5.11 -9.23
CA GLU A 37 10.37 -5.91 -8.75
C GLU A 37 10.97 -5.32 -7.48
N GLY A 38 11.45 -6.19 -6.59
CA GLY A 38 12.23 -5.76 -5.43
C GLY A 38 11.44 -4.86 -4.48
N ALA A 39 12.03 -3.70 -4.16
CA ALA A 39 11.42 -2.69 -3.29
C ALA A 39 10.06 -2.20 -3.81
N GLU A 40 9.91 -2.07 -5.14
CA GLU A 40 8.67 -1.62 -5.76
C GLU A 40 7.55 -2.66 -5.62
N ASN A 41 7.90 -3.95 -5.66
CA ASN A 41 6.93 -5.03 -5.44
C ASN A 41 6.34 -4.98 -4.02
N VAL A 42 7.14 -4.62 -3.01
CA VAL A 42 6.67 -4.45 -1.62
C VAL A 42 5.79 -3.20 -1.52
N HIS A 43 6.21 -2.08 -2.10
CA HIS A 43 5.44 -0.84 -2.09
C HIS A 43 4.08 -0.99 -2.78
N GLN A 44 4.01 -1.69 -3.91
CA GLN A 44 2.73 -1.94 -4.58
C GLN A 44 1.85 -2.96 -3.85
N SER A 45 2.44 -3.93 -3.16
CA SER A 45 1.68 -4.85 -2.30
C SER A 45 1.01 -4.10 -1.14
N MET A 46 1.74 -3.16 -0.51
CA MET A 46 1.17 -2.22 0.47
C MET A 46 0.00 -1.44 -0.14
N LYS A 47 0.18 -0.85 -1.33
CA LYS A 47 -0.90 -0.13 -2.02
C LYS A 47 -2.14 -0.99 -2.24
N VAL A 48 -1.98 -2.24 -2.69
CA VAL A 48 -3.10 -3.18 -2.86
C VAL A 48 -3.77 -3.48 -1.52
N LEU A 49 -3.01 -3.70 -0.44
CA LEU A 49 -3.58 -3.92 0.89
C LEU A 49 -4.45 -2.75 1.37
N PHE A 50 -3.99 -1.51 1.18
CA PHE A 50 -4.70 -0.30 1.63
C PHE A 50 -5.95 0.00 0.80
N LEU A 51 -5.94 -0.34 -0.49
CA LEU A 51 -7.06 -0.13 -1.41
C LEU A 51 -8.09 -1.27 -1.39
N THR A 52 -7.86 -2.33 -0.61
CA THR A 52 -8.77 -3.47 -0.51
C THR A 52 -9.43 -3.50 0.86
N ASP A 53 -10.74 -3.77 0.86
CA ASP A 53 -11.49 -4.03 2.08
C ASP A 53 -11.61 -5.54 2.38
N PRO A 54 -11.63 -5.92 3.67
CA PRO A 54 -12.02 -7.27 4.07
C PRO A 54 -13.36 -7.67 3.44
N GLY A 55 -13.41 -8.86 2.86
CA GLY A 55 -14.57 -9.42 2.17
C GLY A 55 -14.50 -9.30 0.64
N GLU A 56 -13.69 -8.41 0.08
CA GLU A 56 -13.62 -8.23 -1.38
C GLU A 56 -12.94 -9.40 -2.11
N ARG A 57 -12.00 -10.08 -1.45
CA ARG A 57 -11.22 -11.17 -2.07
C ARG A 57 -11.86 -12.53 -1.83
N ILE A 58 -12.22 -13.19 -2.93
CA ILE A 58 -12.73 -14.58 -2.94
C ILE A 58 -11.74 -15.51 -2.20
N MET A 59 -12.26 -16.31 -1.26
CA MET A 59 -11.49 -17.23 -0.41
C MET A 59 -10.40 -16.57 0.46
N ARG A 60 -10.42 -15.24 0.60
CA ARG A 60 -9.50 -14.45 1.43
C ARG A 60 -10.24 -13.29 2.09
N GLU A 61 -11.34 -13.62 2.77
CA GLU A 61 -12.26 -12.63 3.37
C GLU A 61 -11.57 -11.68 4.35
N ASN A 62 -10.52 -12.12 5.04
CA ASN A 62 -9.84 -11.27 6.03
C ASN A 62 -8.80 -10.29 5.43
N TYR A 63 -8.47 -10.41 4.14
CA TYR A 63 -7.45 -9.59 3.49
C TYR A 63 -7.98 -8.20 3.16
N GLY A 64 -7.18 -7.17 3.42
CA GLY A 64 -7.55 -5.76 3.24
C GLY A 64 -7.25 -4.95 4.49
N CYS A 65 -7.07 -3.64 4.34
CA CYS A 65 -6.82 -2.75 5.46
C CYS A 65 -8.11 -2.44 6.22
N GLY A 66 -9.23 -2.30 5.49
CA GLY A 66 -10.55 -2.03 6.08
C GLY A 66 -10.64 -0.60 6.63
N LEU A 67 -10.03 0.37 5.93
CA LEU A 67 -10.07 1.77 6.36
C LEU A 67 -11.44 2.41 6.12
N ASN A 68 -12.27 1.80 5.26
CA ASN A 68 -13.64 2.25 5.02
C ASN A 68 -14.55 2.12 6.25
N ASP A 69 -14.19 1.29 7.23
CA ASP A 69 -14.89 1.18 8.52
C ASP A 69 -14.91 2.52 9.30
N TYR A 70 -13.97 3.43 8.99
CA TYR A 70 -13.84 4.72 9.66
C TYR A 70 -14.51 5.89 8.92
N LEU A 71 -15.20 5.62 7.80
CA LEU A 71 -15.92 6.66 7.07
C LEU A 71 -17.10 7.17 7.91
N PHE A 72 -17.35 8.48 7.83
CA PHE A 72 -18.39 9.21 8.55
C PHE A 72 -18.23 9.27 10.08
N GLU A 73 -17.10 8.79 10.62
CA GLU A 73 -16.74 8.98 12.02
C GLU A 73 -16.32 10.43 12.29
N ASN A 74 -16.44 10.88 13.55
CA ASN A 74 -15.88 12.17 13.94
C ASN A 74 -14.36 12.05 14.09
N ILE A 75 -13.62 12.99 13.49
CA ILE A 75 -12.17 13.03 13.67
C ILE A 75 -11.85 13.40 15.12
N SER A 76 -11.26 12.45 15.84
CA SER A 76 -10.75 12.60 17.19
C SER A 76 -9.40 11.89 17.33
N ASP A 77 -8.69 12.16 18.42
CA ASP A 77 -7.41 11.50 18.70
C ASP A 77 -7.59 9.98 18.85
N GLU A 78 -8.73 9.54 19.40
CA GLU A 78 -9.10 8.13 19.50
C GLU A 78 -9.28 7.47 18.12
N LEU A 79 -9.94 8.15 17.17
CA LEU A 79 -10.10 7.65 15.80
C LEU A 79 -8.73 7.49 15.13
N MET A 80 -7.87 8.50 15.23
CA MET A 80 -6.54 8.49 14.62
C MET A 80 -5.67 7.37 15.20
N ALA A 81 -5.71 7.17 16.53
CA ALA A 81 -5.03 6.06 17.20
C ALA A 81 -5.57 4.68 16.76
N GLY A 82 -6.89 4.56 16.57
CA GLY A 82 -7.53 3.35 16.05
C GLY A 82 -7.10 3.02 14.61
N ILE A 83 -7.03 4.03 13.74
CA ILE A 83 -6.51 3.89 12.37
C ILE A 83 -5.05 3.44 12.39
N GLN A 84 -4.21 4.06 13.23
CA GLN A 84 -2.81 3.69 13.37
C GLN A 84 -2.65 2.22 13.78
N THR A 85 -3.38 1.79 14.81
CA THR A 85 -3.35 0.41 15.31
C THR A 85 -3.80 -0.57 14.22
N ARG A 86 -4.88 -0.24 13.51
CA ARG A 86 -5.39 -1.05 12.40
C ARG A 86 -4.33 -1.23 11.32
N ILE A 87 -3.70 -0.14 10.89
CA ILE A 87 -2.68 -0.17 9.84
C ILE A 87 -1.51 -1.07 10.27
N GLU A 88 -1.03 -0.91 11.49
CA GLU A 88 0.06 -1.72 12.05
C GLU A 88 -0.27 -3.21 12.02
N GLU A 89 -1.43 -3.61 12.54
CA GLU A 89 -1.87 -5.00 12.57
C GLU A 89 -1.99 -5.61 11.16
N ARG A 90 -2.53 -4.85 10.20
CA ARG A 90 -2.76 -5.31 8.83
C ARG A 90 -1.47 -5.50 8.06
N ILE A 91 -0.52 -4.56 8.19
CA ILE A 91 0.80 -4.67 7.57
C ILE A 91 1.56 -5.85 8.19
N LEU A 92 1.55 -5.98 9.53
CA LEU A 92 2.23 -7.08 10.21
C LEU A 92 1.72 -8.45 9.73
N ARG A 93 0.41 -8.56 9.47
CA ARG A 93 -0.23 -9.80 9.01
C ARG A 93 -0.02 -10.08 7.52
N TYR A 94 -0.11 -9.07 6.66
CA TYR A 94 -0.21 -9.26 5.21
C TYR A 94 1.01 -8.82 4.41
N GLU A 95 1.91 -8.00 4.98
CA GLU A 95 3.13 -7.57 4.31
C GLU A 95 4.36 -7.70 5.22
N PRO A 96 4.80 -8.93 5.54
CA PRO A 96 5.91 -9.17 6.46
C PRO A 96 7.28 -8.74 5.91
N ARG A 97 7.37 -8.31 4.65
CA ARG A 97 8.61 -7.76 4.05
C ARG A 97 8.84 -6.29 4.44
N ALA A 98 7.81 -5.59 4.90
CA ALA A 98 7.89 -4.22 5.39
C ALA A 98 7.94 -4.21 6.93
N GLU A 99 9.00 -3.65 7.51
CA GLU A 99 9.14 -3.42 8.94
C GLU A 99 8.81 -1.96 9.25
N ILE A 100 7.67 -1.75 9.91
CA ILE A 100 7.17 -0.41 10.22
C ILE A 100 8.12 0.28 11.20
N THR A 101 8.53 1.50 10.86
CA THR A 101 9.33 2.36 11.74
C THR A 101 8.52 3.51 12.32
N ALA A 102 7.53 4.01 11.59
CA ALA A 102 6.59 5.01 12.08
C ALA A 102 5.26 4.96 11.30
N ILE A 103 4.16 5.24 11.99
CA ILE A 103 2.87 5.56 11.38
C ILE A 103 2.44 6.92 11.92
N GLN A 104 2.04 7.81 11.02
CA GLN A 104 1.50 9.12 11.37
C GLN A 104 0.14 9.27 10.71
N VAL A 105 -0.85 9.65 11.50
CA VAL A 105 -2.20 9.97 11.04
C VAL A 105 -2.49 11.38 11.53
N ASN A 106 -2.57 12.33 10.60
CA ASN A 106 -2.76 13.75 10.92
C ASN A 106 -3.97 14.30 10.17
N GLN A 107 -4.81 15.06 10.85
CA GLN A 107 -5.84 15.86 10.20
C GLN A 107 -5.20 16.98 9.38
N ARG A 108 -5.67 17.15 8.14
CA ARG A 108 -5.21 18.24 7.28
C ARG A 108 -5.76 19.58 7.75
N THR A 109 -4.89 20.59 7.82
CA THR A 109 -5.29 21.95 8.21
C THR A 109 -6.16 22.64 7.16
N ASP A 110 -5.96 22.32 5.88
CA ASP A 110 -6.68 22.92 4.76
C ASP A 110 -8.00 22.21 4.42
N LEU A 111 -8.12 20.93 4.79
CA LEU A 111 -9.31 20.10 4.59
C LEU A 111 -9.63 19.36 5.90
N PRO A 112 -10.46 19.96 6.78
CA PRO A 112 -10.74 19.42 8.10
C PRO A 112 -11.41 18.04 8.10
N ASP A 113 -11.99 17.60 7.00
CA ASP A 113 -12.61 16.28 6.85
C ASP A 113 -11.64 15.20 6.36
N THR A 114 -10.36 15.54 6.24
CA THR A 114 -9.36 14.71 5.57
C THR A 114 -8.22 14.35 6.52
N LEU A 115 -7.94 13.06 6.63
CA LEU A 115 -6.78 12.51 7.32
C LEU A 115 -5.68 12.18 6.31
N HIS A 116 -4.47 12.65 6.60
CA HIS A 116 -3.25 12.25 5.93
C HIS A 116 -2.60 11.10 6.71
N VAL A 117 -2.39 9.99 6.04
CA VAL A 117 -1.76 8.79 6.58
C VAL A 117 -0.40 8.62 5.95
N GLN A 118 0.64 8.55 6.77
CA GLN A 118 2.01 8.30 6.35
C GLN A 118 2.54 7.08 7.10
N VAL A 119 3.01 6.08 6.35
CA VAL A 119 3.67 4.89 6.90
C VAL A 119 5.10 4.88 6.42
N THR A 120 6.04 4.96 7.37
CA THR A 120 7.47 4.81 7.11
C THR A 120 7.87 3.39 7.51
N TYR A 121 8.61 2.71 6.64
CA TYR A 121 9.06 1.34 6.89
C TYR A 121 10.45 1.07 6.31
N THR A 122 11.15 0.12 6.90
CA THR A 122 12.37 -0.49 6.37
C THR A 122 12.02 -1.78 5.64
N LEU A 123 12.67 -2.05 4.52
CA LEU A 123 12.60 -3.37 3.91
C LEU A 123 13.35 -4.38 4.79
N ARG A 124 12.65 -5.40 5.28
CA ARG A 124 13.17 -6.41 6.22
C ARG A 124 14.49 -7.01 5.73
N GLY A 125 15.51 -6.94 6.57
CA GLY A 125 16.84 -7.45 6.24
C GLY A 125 17.69 -6.50 5.39
N SER A 126 17.30 -5.23 5.29
CA SER A 126 18.07 -4.18 4.62
C SER A 126 17.97 -2.84 5.35
N ASN A 127 18.80 -1.87 4.97
CA ASN A 127 18.74 -0.49 5.47
C ASN A 127 18.01 0.44 4.48
N ILE A 128 17.13 -0.10 3.64
CA ILE A 128 16.37 0.68 2.66
C ILE A 128 15.08 1.14 3.32
N ASN A 129 14.99 2.46 3.54
CA ASN A 129 13.78 3.11 4.03
C ASN A 129 12.86 3.44 2.86
N GLN A 130 11.57 3.19 3.04
CA GLN A 130 10.51 3.61 2.14
C GLN A 130 9.38 4.27 2.92
N GLN A 131 8.55 4.99 2.18
CA GLN A 131 7.39 5.69 2.70
C GLN A 131 6.19 5.38 1.83
N PHE A 132 5.03 5.21 2.45
CA PHE A 132 3.75 5.09 1.80
C PHE A 132 2.82 6.18 2.33
N GLU A 133 2.16 6.90 1.43
CA GLU A 133 1.25 7.98 1.75
C GLU A 133 -0.15 7.71 1.22
N GLY A 134 -1.14 8.05 2.03
CA GLY A 134 -2.54 7.92 1.70
C GLY A 134 -3.38 9.05 2.27
N ILE A 135 -4.50 9.30 1.62
CA ILE A 135 -5.50 10.28 2.03
C ILE A 135 -6.79 9.52 2.29
N LEU A 136 -7.30 9.67 3.51
CA LEU A 136 -8.62 9.19 3.92
C LEU A 136 -9.52 10.42 4.10
N LYS A 137 -10.48 10.56 3.20
CA LYS A 137 -11.55 11.55 3.36
C LYS A 137 -12.64 10.92 4.20
N VAL A 138 -12.89 11.45 5.38
CA VAL A 138 -13.83 10.84 6.33
C VAL A 138 -15.28 11.11 5.92
N ASN A 139 -15.55 12.26 5.29
CA ASN A 139 -16.90 12.65 4.86
C ASN A 139 -17.25 12.29 3.40
N GLU A 140 -16.27 11.87 2.60
CA GLU A 140 -16.46 11.41 1.23
C GLU A 140 -15.95 9.97 1.16
N GLY A 141 -16.75 9.00 0.70
CA GLY A 141 -16.38 7.58 0.66
C GLY A 141 -15.30 7.20 -0.36
N GLN A 142 -14.21 7.97 -0.47
CA GLN A 142 -13.08 7.71 -1.36
C GLN A 142 -11.74 7.78 -0.62
N ILE A 143 -11.02 6.65 -0.63
CA ILE A 143 -9.62 6.54 -0.21
C ILE A 143 -8.73 6.73 -1.44
N GLN A 144 -7.74 7.62 -1.35
CA GLN A 144 -6.73 7.82 -2.39
C GLN A 144 -5.35 7.49 -1.84
N ALA A 145 -4.68 6.50 -2.44
CA ALA A 145 -3.27 6.21 -2.16
C ALA A 145 -2.37 6.97 -3.16
N SER A 146 -1.40 7.73 -2.64
CA SER A 146 -0.42 8.42 -3.48
C SER A 146 0.54 7.42 -4.15
N PRO A 147 1.11 7.75 -5.32
CA PRO A 147 2.08 6.91 -6.02
C PRO A 147 3.43 6.84 -5.32
#